data_AF-A0A7J7G405-F1
#
_entry.id   AF-A0A7J7G405-F1
#
_cell.length_a   1.000
_cell.length_b   1.000
_cell.length_c   1.000
_cell.angle_alpha   90.00
_cell.angle_beta   90.00
_cell.angle_gamma   90.00
#
_symmetry.space_group_name_H-M   'P 1'
#
loop_
_entity.id
_entity.type
_entity.pdbx_description
1 polymer ?
#
loop_
_entity_poly.entity_id
_entity_poly.type
_entity_poly.pdbx_seq_one_letter_code
_entity_poly.pdbx_strand_id
1 'polypeptide(L)'
;MPVKSSQSSYRDRTQEFFNVAEKLRKSFSSSAPHAPTSSTSSTTIGSKDEAARSAISIQSEFSKRASKIGFGIHQTSQKLAKLAKMAKRTSVFDDPTMVIQELTAVVKQDITALNSAVVDLQLLCNSQNESGNISSDTTTHSATVVDNLKNRLMSATKEFKEVLTMRTENLKVHENRRQLFSSTASKDSTNPFVRQRPLAARAAASTSASPPPPWADGSASSSQLFPRKQADRESQPLLQQQQHQQQQQQQMVPLQDSYMQSRAEALHNVESTIHELGNIFTQLATMVSQQGELAIRIDENMDDTLANVEGAQGQLVRTKQTSIYQNLKLVCLHKGNLECEPIE
;
A
#
# COMPACT_ATOMS: atom_id res chain seq x y z
N MET A 1 -14.56 33.46 -31.51
CA MET A 1 -15.81 32.92 -30.94
C MET A 1 -15.46 32.36 -29.56
N PRO A 2 -15.85 32.99 -28.44
CA PRO A 2 -15.57 32.44 -27.12
C PRO A 2 -16.59 31.34 -26.78
N VAL A 3 -16.09 30.19 -26.33
CA VAL A 3 -16.89 29.05 -25.89
C VAL A 3 -17.47 29.38 -24.51
N LYS A 4 -18.79 29.57 -24.44
CA LYS A 4 -19.50 29.67 -23.15
C LYS A 4 -19.49 28.30 -22.48
N SER A 5 -18.81 28.21 -21.35
CA SER A 5 -18.94 27.08 -20.43
C SER A 5 -20.37 27.06 -19.89
N SER A 6 -21.13 26.03 -20.26
CA SER A 6 -22.44 25.74 -19.68
C SER A 6 -22.25 25.32 -18.23
N GLN A 7 -22.48 26.25 -17.30
CA GLN A 7 -22.55 25.94 -15.88
C GLN A 7 -23.75 25.00 -15.64
N SER A 8 -23.50 23.72 -15.38
CA SER A 8 -24.50 22.85 -14.77
C SER A 8 -24.74 23.37 -13.36
N SER A 9 -25.83 24.13 -13.17
CA SER A 9 -26.29 24.53 -11.85
C SER A 9 -26.74 23.27 -11.12
N TYR A 10 -25.86 22.72 -10.28
CA TYR A 10 -26.22 21.67 -9.32
C TYR A 10 -27.16 22.29 -8.29
N ARG A 11 -28.45 22.38 -8.62
CA ARG A 11 -29.48 22.85 -7.71
C ARG A 11 -29.75 21.73 -6.71
N ASP A 12 -29.50 21.98 -5.44
CA ASP A 12 -29.80 21.01 -4.37
C ASP A 12 -31.32 20.84 -4.24
N ARG A 13 -31.85 19.72 -4.75
CA ARG A 13 -33.29 19.39 -4.73
C ARG A 13 -33.67 18.51 -3.55
N THR A 14 -32.76 18.31 -2.60
CA THR A 14 -32.97 17.45 -1.43
C THR A 14 -34.18 17.94 -0.61
N GLN A 15 -34.35 19.26 -0.47
CA GLN A 15 -35.51 19.84 0.23
C GLN A 15 -36.84 19.64 -0.53
N GLU A 16 -36.83 19.73 -1.86
CA GLU A 16 -38.03 19.42 -2.67
C GLU A 16 -38.45 17.96 -2.47
N PHE A 17 -37.49 17.04 -2.48
CA PHE A 17 -37.74 15.62 -2.21
C PHE A 17 -38.30 15.38 -0.81
N PHE A 18 -37.70 15.96 0.24
CA PHE A 18 -38.22 15.84 1.61
C PHE A 18 -39.65 16.38 1.74
N ASN A 19 -39.94 17.52 1.11
CA ASN A 19 -41.29 18.09 1.11
C ASN A 19 -42.31 17.19 0.38
N VAL A 20 -41.92 16.54 -0.71
CA VAL A 20 -42.77 15.58 -1.43
C VAL A 20 -42.99 14.31 -0.60
N ALA A 21 -41.94 13.78 0.03
CA ALA A 21 -42.03 12.61 0.89
C ALA A 21 -42.92 12.87 2.12
N GLU A 22 -42.82 14.06 2.75
CA GLU A 22 -43.66 14.43 3.88
C GLU A 22 -45.13 14.59 3.48
N LYS A 23 -45.39 15.17 2.30
CA LYS A 23 -46.74 15.26 1.72
C LYS A 23 -47.32 13.88 1.42
N LEU A 24 -46.52 12.96 0.89
CA LEU A 24 -46.94 11.57 0.67
C LEU A 24 -47.29 10.90 2.01
N ARG A 25 -46.42 11.03 3.03
CA ARG A 25 -46.66 10.47 4.37
C ARG A 25 -47.93 11.02 5.02
N LYS A 26 -48.18 12.32 4.92
CA LYS A 26 -49.42 12.95 5.39
C LYS A 26 -50.65 12.46 4.62
N SER A 27 -50.53 12.29 3.29
CA SER A 27 -51.58 11.73 2.44
C SER A 27 -51.96 10.29 2.84
N PHE A 28 -50.95 9.43 3.06
CA PHE A 28 -51.15 8.06 3.55
C PHE A 28 -51.66 7.98 5.00
N SER A 29 -51.35 8.98 5.83
CA SER A 29 -51.88 9.05 7.21
C SER A 29 -53.31 9.60 7.25
N SER A 30 -53.74 10.35 6.22
CA SER A 30 -55.08 10.93 6.14
C SER A 30 -56.17 9.97 5.62
N SER A 31 -55.83 8.72 5.28
CA SER A 31 -56.80 7.69 4.86
C SER A 31 -57.18 6.69 5.96
N ALA A 32 -56.79 6.90 7.22
CA ALA A 32 -57.19 6.04 8.34
C ALA A 32 -58.10 6.80 9.33
N PRO A 33 -59.43 6.59 9.32
CA PRO A 33 -60.27 6.95 10.44
C PRO A 33 -60.20 5.84 11.51
N HIS A 34 -59.89 6.26 12.74
CA HIS A 34 -60.14 5.60 14.04
C HIS A 34 -60.37 4.07 14.10
N ALA A 35 -59.46 3.37 14.80
CA ALA A 35 -59.80 2.21 15.61
C ALA A 35 -58.95 2.23 16.92
N PRO A 36 -59.53 1.91 18.09
CA PRO A 36 -58.86 2.09 19.37
C PRO A 36 -57.88 0.95 19.68
N THR A 37 -56.96 1.28 20.57
CA THR A 37 -56.06 0.39 21.29
C THR A 37 -56.76 -0.83 21.90
N SER A 38 -56.30 -2.03 21.54
CA SER A 38 -56.39 -3.22 22.40
C SER A 38 -55.20 -4.13 22.18
N SER A 39 -54.58 -4.45 23.30
CA SER A 39 -53.41 -5.29 23.53
C SER A 39 -53.63 -6.77 23.19
N THR A 40 -52.52 -7.42 22.83
CA THR A 40 -52.22 -8.85 23.02
C THR A 40 -52.95 -9.86 22.13
N SER A 41 -52.27 -10.28 21.05
CA SER A 41 -52.35 -11.66 20.57
C SER A 41 -51.09 -12.00 19.79
N SER A 42 -50.18 -12.66 20.49
CA SER A 42 -49.08 -13.46 19.96
C SER A 42 -49.63 -14.62 19.13
N THR A 43 -49.45 -14.62 17.80
CA THR A 43 -49.12 -15.83 17.01
C THR A 43 -48.75 -15.49 15.56
N THR A 44 -47.67 -16.13 15.09
CA THR A 44 -47.28 -16.41 13.68
C THR A 44 -46.75 -15.30 12.76
N ILE A 45 -45.77 -14.50 13.20
CA ILE A 45 -44.87 -13.75 12.30
C ILE A 45 -43.42 -13.97 12.75
N GLY A 46 -42.91 -15.21 12.59
CA GLY A 46 -41.60 -15.60 13.12
C GLY A 46 -40.49 -15.77 12.08
N SER A 47 -40.81 -15.92 10.79
CA SER A 47 -39.83 -16.48 9.84
C SER A 47 -39.28 -15.49 8.81
N LYS A 48 -39.94 -14.34 8.57
CA LYS A 48 -39.53 -13.38 7.54
C LYS A 48 -38.63 -12.25 8.07
N ASP A 49 -38.83 -11.85 9.33
CA ASP A 49 -38.01 -10.82 9.99
C ASP A 49 -36.62 -11.34 10.43
N GLU A 50 -36.51 -12.63 10.76
CA GLU A 50 -35.23 -13.30 11.09
C GLU A 50 -34.30 -13.39 9.87
N ALA A 51 -34.82 -13.78 8.71
CA ALA A 51 -34.04 -13.87 7.47
C ALA A 51 -33.55 -12.49 6.99
N ALA A 52 -34.37 -11.44 7.12
CA ALA A 52 -34.01 -10.08 6.78
C ALA A 52 -32.94 -9.50 7.72
N ARG A 53 -33.07 -9.74 9.04
CA ARG A 53 -32.04 -9.34 10.02
C ARG A 53 -30.72 -10.10 9.84
N SER A 54 -30.80 -11.39 9.51
CA SER A 54 -29.62 -12.21 9.21
C SER A 54 -28.90 -11.72 7.95
N ALA A 55 -29.63 -11.42 6.87
CA ALA A 55 -29.03 -10.85 5.65
C ALA A 55 -28.33 -9.50 5.89
N ILE A 56 -28.95 -8.60 6.66
CA ILE A 56 -28.34 -7.30 7.03
C ILE A 56 -27.10 -7.49 7.90
N SER A 57 -27.13 -8.45 8.84
CA SER A 57 -25.97 -8.79 9.67
C SER A 57 -24.82 -9.36 8.83
N ILE A 58 -25.12 -10.21 7.85
CA ILE A 58 -24.12 -10.83 6.97
C ILE A 58 -23.50 -9.78 6.02
N GLN A 59 -24.31 -8.87 5.47
CA GLN A 59 -23.82 -7.74 4.66
C GLN A 59 -22.94 -6.79 5.48
N SER A 60 -23.31 -6.54 6.74
CA SER A 60 -22.50 -5.76 7.69
C SER A 60 -21.15 -6.42 7.98
N GLU A 61 -21.13 -7.74 8.17
CA GLU A 61 -19.89 -8.51 8.36
C GLU A 61 -18.98 -8.51 7.13
N PHE A 62 -19.54 -8.66 5.93
CA PHE A 62 -18.79 -8.49 4.68
C PHE A 62 -18.13 -7.11 4.60
N SER A 63 -18.92 -6.05 4.78
CA SER A 63 -18.45 -4.66 4.70
C SER A 63 -17.36 -4.37 5.74
N LYS A 64 -17.53 -4.87 6.98
CA LYS A 64 -16.55 -4.74 8.06
C LYS A 64 -15.24 -5.44 7.74
N ARG A 65 -15.28 -6.67 7.19
CA ARG A 65 -14.09 -7.41 6.75
C ARG A 65 -13.41 -6.71 5.57
N ALA A 66 -14.17 -6.29 4.56
CA ALA A 66 -13.66 -5.55 3.41
C ALA A 66 -12.97 -4.24 3.82
N SER A 67 -13.57 -3.48 4.75
CA SER A 67 -12.99 -2.25 5.29
C SER A 67 -11.67 -2.51 6.01
N LYS A 68 -11.62 -3.54 6.86
CA LYS A 68 -10.39 -3.94 7.57
C LYS A 68 -9.27 -4.32 6.61
N ILE A 69 -9.58 -5.07 5.55
CA ILE A 69 -8.62 -5.45 4.51
C ILE A 69 -8.13 -4.20 3.77
N GLY A 70 -9.04 -3.33 3.34
CA GLY A 70 -8.71 -2.10 2.64
C GLY A 70 -7.80 -1.17 3.45
N PHE A 71 -8.07 -1.05 4.76
CA PHE A 71 -7.20 -0.32 5.69
C PHE A 71 -5.83 -1.00 5.84
N GLY A 72 -5.79 -2.31 6.01
CA GLY A 72 -4.54 -3.06 6.13
C GLY A 72 -3.66 -2.96 4.89
N ILE A 73 -4.25 -3.02 3.68
CA ILE A 73 -3.52 -2.78 2.41
C ILE A 73 -2.91 -1.39 2.41
N HIS A 74 -3.67 -0.37 2.82
CA HIS A 74 -3.15 1.00 2.87
C HIS A 74 -2.01 1.13 3.88
N GLN A 75 -2.15 0.59 5.09
CA GLN A 75 -1.08 0.61 6.08
C GLN A 75 0.19 -0.10 5.57
N THR A 76 0.02 -1.23 4.88
CA THR A 76 1.11 -1.98 4.25
C THR A 76 1.80 -1.16 3.17
N SER A 77 1.04 -0.49 2.30
CA SER A 77 1.60 0.42 1.28
C SER A 77 2.43 1.57 1.89
N GLN A 78 2.03 2.11 3.05
CA GLN A 78 2.82 3.14 3.74
C GLN A 78 4.14 2.57 4.28
N LYS A 79 4.12 1.36 4.85
CA LYS A 79 5.33 0.66 5.29
C LYS A 79 6.25 0.36 4.11
N LEU A 80 5.68 -0.06 2.96
CA LEU A 80 6.40 -0.27 1.71
C LEU A 80 7.07 1.00 1.20
N ALA A 81 6.38 2.14 1.19
CA ALA A 81 6.98 3.41 0.79
C ALA A 81 8.17 3.80 1.68
N LYS A 82 8.08 3.54 2.99
CA LYS A 82 9.21 3.74 3.93
C LYS A 82 10.36 2.78 3.61
N LEU A 83 10.06 1.49 3.41
CA LEU A 83 11.04 0.47 3.03
C LEU A 83 11.76 0.85 1.73
N ALA A 84 11.02 1.29 0.72
CA ALA A 84 11.56 1.76 -0.55
C ALA A 84 12.53 2.93 -0.37
N LYS A 85 12.18 3.90 0.48
CA LYS A 85 13.06 5.03 0.81
C LYS A 85 14.34 4.58 1.50
N MET A 86 14.27 3.61 2.40
CA MET A 86 15.44 3.05 3.08
C MET A 86 16.32 2.25 2.12
N ALA A 87 15.72 1.38 1.30
CA ALA A 87 16.41 0.60 0.28
C ALA A 87 17.20 1.51 -0.68
N LYS A 88 16.62 2.63 -1.12
CA LYS A 88 17.28 3.63 -1.97
C LYS A 88 18.40 4.41 -1.28
N ARG A 89 18.30 4.63 0.04
CA ARG A 89 19.28 5.42 0.82
C ARG A 89 20.44 4.57 1.35
N THR A 90 20.42 3.26 1.15
CA THR A 90 21.45 2.32 1.61
C THR A 90 22.85 2.76 1.14
N SER A 91 23.70 3.19 2.07
CA SER A 91 25.08 3.59 1.80
C SER A 91 26.03 2.43 2.10
N VAL A 92 27.24 2.41 1.51
CA VAL A 92 28.26 1.37 1.81
C VAL A 92 28.67 1.35 3.28
N PHE A 93 28.68 2.52 3.92
CA PHE A 93 29.17 2.70 5.27
C PHE A 93 28.05 2.81 6.32
N ASP A 94 26.80 2.87 5.87
CA ASP A 94 25.63 3.03 6.73
C ASP A 94 24.42 2.34 6.06
N ASP A 95 24.43 1.00 6.10
CA ASP A 95 23.26 0.17 5.74
C ASP A 95 22.48 -0.13 7.02
N PRO A 96 21.24 0.37 7.16
CA PRO A 96 20.38 0.01 8.27
C PRO A 96 19.78 -1.40 8.05
N THR A 97 20.64 -2.41 7.93
CA THR A 97 20.28 -3.79 7.54
C THR A 97 19.19 -4.36 8.45
N MET A 98 19.32 -4.15 9.76
CA MET A 98 18.38 -4.65 10.77
C MET A 98 16.98 -4.03 10.64
N VAL A 99 16.89 -2.71 10.47
CA VAL A 99 15.59 -2.02 10.31
C VAL A 99 14.91 -2.45 9.01
N ILE A 100 15.70 -2.64 7.95
CA ILE A 100 15.17 -3.08 6.66
C ILE A 100 14.68 -4.52 6.74
N GLN A 101 15.39 -5.41 7.44
CA GLN A 101 14.94 -6.78 7.70
C GLN A 101 13.65 -6.81 8.54
N GLU A 102 13.57 -6.03 9.62
CA GLU A 102 12.38 -5.93 10.47
C GLU A 102 11.17 -5.43 9.65
N LEU A 103 11.34 -4.36 8.89
CA LEU A 103 10.26 -3.80 8.09
C LEU A 103 9.85 -4.74 6.94
N THR A 104 10.80 -5.48 6.37
CA THR A 104 10.53 -6.54 5.39
C THR A 104 9.71 -7.67 6.01
N ALA A 105 10.06 -8.12 7.21
CA ALA A 105 9.34 -9.18 7.92
C ALA A 105 7.90 -8.74 8.27
N VAL A 106 7.73 -7.50 8.75
CA VAL A 106 6.39 -6.93 9.04
C VAL A 106 5.54 -6.84 7.78
N VAL A 107 6.09 -6.32 6.67
CA VAL A 107 5.36 -6.20 5.40
C VAL A 107 5.01 -7.59 4.84
N LYS A 108 5.94 -8.56 4.93
CA LYS A 108 5.68 -9.95 4.58
C LYS A 108 4.50 -10.52 5.37
N GLN A 109 4.50 -10.35 6.69
CA GLN A 109 3.42 -10.81 7.56
C GLN A 109 2.09 -10.15 7.19
N ASP A 110 2.09 -8.83 6.97
CA ASP A 110 0.90 -8.08 6.59
C ASP A 110 0.33 -8.59 5.25
N ILE A 111 1.16 -8.78 4.22
CA ILE A 111 0.71 -9.27 2.90
C ILE A 111 0.16 -10.69 2.99
N THR A 112 0.79 -11.59 3.74
CA THR A 112 0.30 -12.96 3.93
C THR A 112 -1.06 -12.97 4.66
N ALA A 113 -1.19 -12.16 5.71
CA ALA A 113 -2.46 -12.03 6.44
C ALA A 113 -3.57 -11.42 5.57
N LEU A 114 -3.23 -10.41 4.76
CA LEU A 114 -4.15 -9.78 3.82
C LEU A 114 -4.59 -10.75 2.72
N ASN A 115 -3.66 -11.55 2.18
CA ASN A 115 -3.99 -12.56 1.18
C ASN A 115 -4.99 -13.59 1.73
N SER A 116 -4.74 -14.12 2.93
CA SER A 116 -5.68 -15.03 3.60
C SER A 116 -7.05 -14.37 3.82
N ALA A 117 -7.07 -13.12 4.30
CA ALA A 117 -8.32 -12.41 4.54
C ALA A 117 -9.12 -12.13 3.26
N VAL A 118 -8.44 -11.88 2.13
CA VAL A 118 -9.08 -11.71 0.81
C VAL A 118 -9.66 -13.03 0.30
N VAL A 119 -8.95 -14.15 0.48
CA VAL A 119 -9.47 -15.49 0.16
C VAL A 119 -10.72 -15.79 1.00
N ASP A 120 -10.67 -15.54 2.31
CA ASP A 120 -11.81 -15.73 3.20
C ASP A 120 -13.01 -14.86 2.81
N LEU A 121 -12.76 -13.60 2.42
CA LEU A 121 -13.80 -12.69 1.95
C LEU A 121 -14.43 -13.18 0.65
N GLN A 122 -13.65 -13.77 -0.25
CA GLN A 122 -14.15 -14.37 -1.48
C GLN A 122 -15.00 -15.60 -1.21
N LEU A 123 -14.59 -16.47 -0.28
CA LEU A 123 -15.40 -17.63 0.13
C LEU A 123 -16.75 -17.19 0.70
N LEU A 124 -16.77 -16.12 1.51
CA LEU A 124 -18.00 -15.55 2.05
C LEU A 124 -18.90 -14.99 0.95
N CYS A 125 -18.33 -14.35 -0.08
CA CYS A 125 -19.06 -13.87 -1.25
C CYS A 125 -19.68 -15.02 -2.05
N ASN A 126 -18.94 -16.10 -2.29
CA ASN A 126 -19.42 -17.27 -3.03
C ASN A 126 -20.54 -18.00 -2.29
N SER A 127 -20.39 -18.20 -0.96
CA SER A 127 -21.42 -18.81 -0.11
C SER A 127 -22.72 -17.98 -0.08
N GLN A 128 -22.61 -16.66 -0.12
CA GLN A 128 -23.76 -15.77 -0.20
C GLN A 128 -24.53 -15.99 -1.51
N ASN A 129 -23.84 -16.12 -2.65
CA ASN A 129 -24.46 -16.35 -3.95
C ASN A 129 -25.26 -17.66 -4.02
N GLU A 130 -24.78 -18.74 -3.41
CA GLU A 130 -25.49 -20.03 -3.40
C GLU A 130 -26.78 -19.99 -2.55
N SER A 131 -26.86 -19.08 -1.57
CA SER A 131 -27.99 -19.00 -0.65
C SER A 131 -29.27 -18.39 -1.27
N GLY A 132 -29.20 -17.84 -2.49
CA GLY A 132 -30.35 -17.43 -3.32
C GLY A 132 -31.26 -16.31 -2.77
N ASN A 133 -30.98 -15.78 -1.59
CA ASN A 133 -31.88 -14.86 -0.87
C ASN A 133 -31.41 -13.38 -0.89
N ILE A 134 -30.35 -13.08 -1.62
CA ILE A 134 -29.78 -11.72 -1.75
C ILE A 134 -30.08 -11.13 -3.13
N SER A 135 -30.26 -9.81 -3.15
CA SER A 135 -30.41 -9.04 -4.39
C SER A 135 -29.15 -9.16 -5.26
N SER A 136 -29.35 -9.30 -6.57
CA SER A 136 -28.30 -9.28 -7.60
C SER A 136 -27.29 -8.17 -7.38
N ASP A 137 -27.77 -6.98 -7.01
CA ASP A 137 -26.95 -5.78 -6.86
C ASP A 137 -25.95 -5.92 -5.71
N THR A 138 -26.35 -6.61 -4.63
CA THR A 138 -25.49 -6.87 -3.48
C THR A 138 -24.39 -7.87 -3.81
N THR A 139 -24.71 -8.89 -4.60
CA THR A 139 -23.75 -9.85 -5.14
C THR A 139 -22.73 -9.16 -6.03
N THR A 140 -23.18 -8.37 -7.02
CA THR A 140 -22.30 -7.66 -7.95
C THR A 140 -21.41 -6.65 -7.21
N HIS A 141 -21.98 -5.93 -6.25
CA HIS A 141 -21.21 -5.02 -5.41
C HIS A 141 -20.12 -5.75 -4.60
N SER A 142 -20.48 -6.86 -3.95
CA SER A 142 -19.54 -7.64 -3.13
C SER A 142 -18.40 -8.22 -3.96
N ALA A 143 -18.70 -8.75 -5.16
CA ALA A 143 -17.70 -9.21 -6.11
C ALA A 143 -16.75 -8.08 -6.54
N THR A 144 -17.31 -6.92 -6.92
CA THR A 144 -16.52 -5.74 -7.33
C THR A 144 -15.57 -5.27 -6.23
N VAL A 145 -16.04 -5.24 -4.97
CA VAL A 145 -15.21 -4.86 -3.82
C VAL A 145 -14.06 -5.86 -3.62
N VAL A 146 -14.35 -7.16 -3.68
CA VAL A 146 -13.35 -8.22 -3.56
C VAL A 146 -12.29 -8.10 -4.66
N ASP A 147 -12.70 -7.82 -5.89
CA ASP A 147 -11.79 -7.68 -7.02
C ASP A 147 -10.92 -6.41 -6.91
N ASN A 148 -11.50 -5.30 -6.45
CA ASN A 148 -10.73 -4.09 -6.14
C ASN A 148 -9.67 -4.36 -5.07
N LEU A 149 -10.02 -5.07 -4.00
CA LEU A 149 -9.08 -5.42 -2.92
C LEU A 149 -7.97 -6.34 -3.44
N LYS A 150 -8.28 -7.34 -4.27
CA LYS A 150 -7.29 -8.21 -4.91
C LYS A 150 -6.31 -7.41 -5.76
N ASN A 151 -6.81 -6.49 -6.59
CA ASN A 151 -5.97 -5.72 -7.50
C ASN A 151 -5.04 -4.76 -6.74
N ARG A 152 -5.54 -4.16 -5.65
CA ARG A 152 -4.73 -3.33 -4.74
C ARG A 152 -3.67 -4.15 -3.99
N LEU A 153 -4.03 -5.35 -3.52
CA LEU A 153 -3.08 -6.26 -2.88
C LEU A 153 -2.00 -6.76 -3.85
N MET A 154 -2.38 -7.07 -5.08
CA MET A 154 -1.45 -7.45 -6.15
C MET A 154 -0.48 -6.31 -6.46
N SER A 155 -0.99 -5.07 -6.54
CA SER A 155 -0.16 -3.88 -6.74
C SER A 155 0.84 -3.68 -5.59
N ALA A 156 0.40 -3.81 -4.34
CA ALA A 156 1.28 -3.73 -3.17
C ALA A 156 2.34 -4.86 -3.16
N THR A 157 1.94 -6.09 -3.53
CA THR A 157 2.84 -7.25 -3.63
C THR A 157 3.89 -7.05 -4.72
N LYS A 158 3.51 -6.46 -5.86
CA LYS A 158 4.43 -6.10 -6.94
C LYS A 158 5.43 -5.03 -6.48
N GLU A 159 4.96 -3.96 -5.86
CA GLU A 159 5.83 -2.90 -5.32
C GLU A 159 6.81 -3.47 -4.28
N PHE A 160 6.35 -4.38 -3.41
CA PHE A 160 7.22 -5.04 -2.46
C PHE A 160 8.34 -5.84 -3.13
N LYS A 161 8.00 -6.65 -4.14
CA LYS A 161 8.98 -7.41 -4.93
C LYS A 161 10.00 -6.47 -5.60
N GLU A 162 9.56 -5.35 -6.16
CA GLU A 162 10.45 -4.36 -6.77
C GLU A 162 11.42 -3.75 -5.76
N VAL A 163 10.95 -3.38 -4.56
CA VAL A 163 11.79 -2.85 -3.47
C VAL A 163 12.82 -3.88 -3.00
N LEU A 164 12.43 -5.14 -2.87
CA LEU A 164 13.33 -6.22 -2.50
C LEU A 164 14.39 -6.48 -3.58
N THR A 165 13.99 -6.49 -4.85
CA THR A 165 14.91 -6.64 -5.99
C THR A 165 15.93 -5.49 -6.02
N MET A 166 15.45 -4.25 -5.85
CA MET A 166 16.28 -3.04 -5.75
C MET A 166 17.28 -3.15 -4.59
N ARG A 167 16.86 -3.68 -3.43
CA ARG A 167 17.75 -3.91 -2.29
C ARG A 167 18.83 -4.93 -2.62
N THR A 168 18.47 -6.07 -3.22
CA THR A 168 19.42 -7.11 -3.64
C THR A 168 20.46 -6.55 -4.61
N GLU A 169 20.04 -5.75 -5.59
CA GLU A 169 20.94 -5.09 -6.53
C GLU A 169 21.89 -4.13 -5.83
N ASN A 170 21.37 -3.24 -4.97
CA ASN A 170 22.21 -2.32 -4.19
C ASN A 170 23.22 -3.08 -3.32
N LEU A 171 22.80 -4.18 -2.69
CA LEU A 171 23.70 -5.00 -1.90
C LEU A 171 24.80 -5.63 -2.76
N LYS A 172 24.50 -6.08 -3.98
CA LYS A 172 25.49 -6.63 -4.91
C LYS A 172 26.47 -5.57 -5.40
N VAL A 173 26.01 -4.37 -5.74
CA VAL A 173 26.85 -3.25 -6.20
C VAL A 173 27.85 -2.85 -5.12
N HIS A 174 27.36 -2.70 -3.90
CA HIS A 174 28.17 -2.34 -2.73
C HIS A 174 29.18 -3.45 -2.38
N GLU A 175 28.82 -4.73 -2.51
CA GLU A 175 29.74 -5.86 -2.33
C GLU A 175 30.83 -5.84 -3.40
N ASN A 176 30.48 -5.63 -4.67
CA ASN A 176 31.44 -5.50 -5.76
C ASN A 176 32.40 -4.32 -5.56
N ARG A 177 31.88 -3.14 -5.20
CA ARG A 177 32.69 -1.96 -4.89
C ARG A 177 33.64 -2.23 -3.73
N ARG A 178 33.16 -2.93 -2.69
CA ARG A 178 34.01 -3.32 -1.57
C ARG A 178 35.08 -4.30 -2.00
N GLN A 179 34.80 -5.29 -2.86
CA GLN A 179 35.82 -6.19 -3.39
C GLN A 179 36.90 -5.44 -4.18
N LEU A 180 36.54 -4.42 -4.97
CA LEU A 180 37.49 -3.56 -5.70
C LEU A 180 38.44 -2.77 -4.78
N PHE A 181 37.97 -2.32 -3.62
CA PHE A 181 38.75 -1.48 -2.69
C PHE A 181 39.29 -2.22 -1.45
N SER A 182 38.79 -3.41 -1.15
CA SER A 182 39.16 -4.21 0.04
C SER A 182 40.08 -5.39 -0.29
N SER A 183 40.12 -5.86 -1.54
CA SER A 183 41.03 -6.94 -1.96
C SER A 183 42.50 -6.51 -2.08
N THR A 184 42.78 -5.22 -2.04
CA THR A 184 44.15 -4.67 -2.01
C THR A 184 44.78 -4.66 -0.61
N ALA A 185 43.99 -4.89 0.45
CA ALA A 185 44.50 -4.80 1.83
C ALA A 185 45.04 -6.12 2.40
N SER A 186 44.70 -7.28 1.81
CA SER A 186 44.97 -8.59 2.43
C SER A 186 45.92 -9.52 1.65
N LYS A 187 46.46 -9.10 0.50
CA LYS A 187 47.50 -9.88 -0.24
C LYS A 187 48.85 -9.21 -0.36
N ASP A 188 49.00 -7.94 0.02
CA ASP A 188 50.29 -7.26 0.05
C ASP A 188 50.35 -6.37 1.29
N SER A 189 50.95 -6.88 2.37
CA SER A 189 51.20 -6.09 3.59
C SER A 189 52.36 -5.10 3.41
N THR A 190 52.61 -4.62 2.19
CA THR A 190 53.52 -3.49 1.96
C THR A 190 52.74 -2.18 2.09
N ASN A 191 52.63 -1.70 3.33
CA ASN A 191 52.21 -0.35 3.70
C ASN A 191 52.65 0.72 2.66
N PRO A 192 51.74 1.34 1.89
CA PRO A 192 52.12 2.37 0.92
C PRO A 192 52.49 3.71 1.58
N PHE A 193 52.19 3.88 2.88
CA PHE A 193 52.52 5.08 3.66
C PHE A 193 53.92 5.07 4.29
N VAL A 194 54.70 3.98 4.14
CA VAL A 194 56.09 3.90 4.65
C VAL A 194 57.10 4.42 3.62
N ARG A 195 56.66 4.94 2.47
CA ARG A 195 57.54 5.42 1.39
C ARG A 195 57.94 6.89 1.45
N GLN A 196 58.13 7.48 2.64
CA GLN A 196 58.78 8.80 2.73
C GLN A 196 59.69 8.94 3.94
N ARG A 197 60.88 8.35 3.87
CA ARG A 197 62.09 8.98 4.41
C ARG A 197 63.34 8.43 3.73
N PRO A 198 63.85 9.08 2.66
CA PRO A 198 65.25 8.96 2.31
C PRO A 198 66.06 9.55 3.47
N LEU A 199 66.73 8.69 4.23
CA LEU A 199 67.79 9.13 5.14
C LEU A 199 68.89 9.71 4.25
N ALA A 200 69.09 11.02 4.31
CA ALA A 200 70.21 11.71 3.70
C ALA A 200 71.51 11.25 4.38
N ALA A 201 72.08 10.15 3.89
CA ALA A 201 73.47 9.83 4.07
C ALA A 201 74.27 10.71 3.11
N ARG A 202 74.97 11.67 3.69
CA ARG A 202 75.96 12.53 3.05
C ARG A 202 77.08 11.66 2.45
N ALA A 203 77.19 11.65 1.13
CA ALA A 203 78.41 11.35 0.40
C ALA A 203 78.41 12.12 -0.93
N ALA A 204 79.60 12.54 -1.34
CA ALA A 204 79.85 13.59 -2.31
C ALA A 204 79.55 13.21 -3.78
N ALA A 205 79.44 14.26 -4.60
CA ALA A 205 79.73 14.37 -6.04
C ALA A 205 78.59 14.20 -7.08
N SER A 206 78.63 15.16 -8.02
CA SER A 206 78.21 15.17 -9.44
C SER A 206 76.72 15.23 -9.85
N THR A 207 76.34 16.43 -10.30
CA THR A 207 75.65 16.78 -11.56
C THR A 207 74.47 15.92 -12.04
N SER A 208 73.25 16.47 -12.00
CA SER A 208 72.41 16.72 -13.19
C SER A 208 71.03 17.26 -12.78
N ALA A 209 70.53 18.18 -13.60
CA ALA A 209 69.33 18.97 -13.38
C ALA A 209 68.04 18.15 -13.54
N SER A 210 67.06 18.38 -12.67
CA SER A 210 65.64 18.08 -12.90
C SER A 210 64.79 19.11 -12.13
N PRO A 211 63.75 19.69 -12.75
CA PRO A 211 63.00 20.80 -12.16
C PRO A 211 61.97 20.32 -11.11
N PRO A 212 61.67 21.14 -10.08
CA PRO A 212 60.68 20.81 -9.05
C PRO A 212 59.23 21.04 -9.52
N PRO A 213 58.24 20.31 -8.96
CA PRO A 213 56.82 20.46 -9.30
C PRO A 213 56.17 21.76 -8.76
N PRO A 214 55.05 22.21 -9.38
CA PRO A 214 54.68 23.63 -9.53
C PRO A 214 53.83 24.24 -8.39
N TRP A 215 53.90 23.71 -7.17
CA TRP A 215 53.12 24.21 -6.02
C TRP A 215 53.98 24.80 -4.90
N ALA A 216 55.27 24.99 -5.16
CA ALA A 216 56.12 25.83 -4.33
C ALA A 216 56.17 27.25 -4.94
N ASP A 217 55.23 28.10 -4.53
CA ASP A 217 55.45 29.53 -4.58
C ASP A 217 55.01 30.20 -3.28
N GLY A 218 55.79 31.23 -2.92
CA GLY A 218 56.13 31.58 -1.56
C GLY A 218 55.06 32.26 -0.71
N SER A 219 55.19 32.10 0.60
CA SER A 219 55.05 33.24 1.51
C SER A 219 55.73 32.98 2.85
N ALA A 220 56.64 33.89 3.19
CA ALA A 220 57.30 33.96 4.48
C ALA A 220 56.36 34.55 5.53
N SER A 221 56.21 33.88 6.68
CA SER A 221 56.22 34.51 8.00
C SER A 221 55.98 33.49 9.11
N SER A 222 56.81 33.59 10.16
CA SER A 222 56.51 33.49 11.60
C SER A 222 55.58 32.34 12.06
N SER A 223 55.92 31.46 13.00
CA SER A 223 56.58 31.71 14.27
C SER A 223 57.16 30.40 14.82
N GLN A 224 58.40 30.45 15.30
CA GLN A 224 58.98 29.40 16.14
C GLN A 224 58.42 29.53 17.56
N LEU A 225 58.02 28.42 18.20
CA LEU A 225 57.84 28.34 19.65
C LEU A 225 57.70 26.88 20.11
N PHE A 226 58.80 26.10 20.13
CA PHE A 226 58.97 24.96 21.07
C PHE A 226 60.47 24.65 21.27
N PRO A 227 61.01 24.79 22.50
CA PRO A 227 62.39 24.42 22.79
C PRO A 227 62.59 22.90 22.78
N ARG A 228 63.50 22.44 21.94
CA ARG A 228 64.01 21.06 21.88
C ARG A 228 64.97 20.84 23.05
N LYS A 229 64.56 20.05 24.05
CA LYS A 229 65.45 19.51 25.09
C LYS A 229 66.05 18.20 24.56
N GLN A 230 67.35 18.20 24.31
CA GLN A 230 68.15 17.00 24.06
C GLN A 230 68.19 16.16 25.34
N ALA A 231 67.85 14.87 25.21
CA ALA A 231 68.27 13.83 26.12
C ALA A 231 68.71 12.65 25.26
N ASP A 232 70.01 12.37 25.35
CA ASP A 232 70.68 11.22 24.77
C ASP A 232 70.41 10.00 25.67
N ARG A 233 69.80 8.95 25.13
CA ARG A 233 69.70 7.63 25.78
C ARG A 233 69.32 6.54 24.77
N GLU A 234 70.35 5.79 24.40
CA GLU A 234 70.39 4.33 24.15
C GLU A 234 69.09 3.62 23.73
N SER A 235 69.15 3.07 22.50
CA SER A 235 68.78 1.67 22.16
C SER A 235 67.38 1.13 22.54
N GLN A 236 66.52 1.01 21.50
CA GLN A 236 65.28 0.21 21.41
C GLN A 236 64.07 0.63 22.27
N PRO A 237 62.93 0.96 21.62
CA PRO A 237 61.85 -0.03 21.55
C PRO A 237 61.08 0.01 20.21
N LEU A 238 61.77 -0.11 19.06
CA LEU A 238 61.07 -0.16 17.77
C LEU A 238 60.24 -1.46 17.62
N LEU A 239 60.65 -2.56 18.27
CA LEU A 239 59.91 -3.83 18.28
C LEU A 239 58.60 -3.75 19.08
N GLN A 240 58.53 -2.94 20.14
CA GLN A 240 57.31 -2.77 20.95
C GLN A 240 56.26 -1.94 20.19
N GLN A 241 56.68 -0.93 19.42
CA GLN A 241 55.78 -0.12 18.60
C GLN A 241 55.23 -0.90 17.40
N GLN A 242 56.01 -1.83 16.83
CA GLN A 242 55.56 -2.70 15.75
C GLN A 242 54.56 -3.77 16.21
N GLN A 243 54.71 -4.34 17.41
CA GLN A 243 53.71 -5.24 18.01
C GLN A 243 52.40 -4.51 18.37
N HIS A 244 52.47 -3.27 18.88
CA HIS A 244 51.26 -2.51 19.22
C HIS A 244 50.44 -2.12 17.97
N GLN A 245 51.09 -1.96 16.82
CA GLN A 245 50.42 -1.74 15.53
C GLN A 245 49.78 -3.02 14.96
N GLN A 246 50.32 -4.21 15.26
CA GLN A 246 49.68 -5.49 14.89
C GLN A 246 48.51 -5.86 15.81
N GLN A 247 48.51 -5.45 17.08
CA GLN A 247 47.36 -5.67 17.97
C GLN A 247 46.16 -4.78 17.62
N GLN A 248 46.36 -3.54 17.15
CA GLN A 248 45.24 -2.70 16.70
C GLN A 248 44.57 -3.20 15.41
N GLN A 249 45.27 -3.93 14.54
CA GLN A 249 44.66 -4.53 13.36
C GLN A 249 43.78 -5.76 13.68
N GLN A 250 44.08 -6.50 14.75
CA GLN A 250 43.27 -7.67 15.14
C GLN A 250 41.90 -7.31 15.72
N GLN A 251 41.68 -6.05 16.14
CA GLN A 251 40.40 -5.63 16.72
C GLN A 251 39.42 -5.01 15.70
N MET A 252 39.88 -4.68 14.48
CA MET A 252 39.01 -4.20 13.40
C MET A 252 38.45 -5.31 12.49
N VAL A 253 39.15 -6.45 12.40
CA VAL A 253 38.68 -7.61 11.61
C VAL A 253 37.34 -8.20 12.12
N PRO A 254 37.08 -8.33 13.43
CA PRO A 254 35.83 -8.93 13.93
C PRO A 254 34.56 -8.11 13.62
N LEU A 255 34.68 -6.78 13.60
CA LEU A 255 33.57 -5.89 13.23
C LEU A 255 33.21 -6.02 11.74
N GLN A 256 34.21 -6.29 10.92
CA GLN A 256 34.04 -6.41 9.48
C GLN A 256 33.39 -7.73 9.06
N ASP A 257 33.77 -8.85 9.69
CA ASP A 257 33.15 -10.16 9.44
C ASP A 257 31.69 -10.20 9.91
N SER A 258 31.38 -9.57 11.05
CA SER A 258 30.00 -9.50 11.57
C SER A 258 29.05 -8.78 10.60
N TYR A 259 29.52 -7.70 9.95
CA TYR A 259 28.75 -6.96 8.95
C TYR A 259 28.55 -7.76 7.65
N MET A 260 29.58 -8.48 7.18
CA MET A 260 29.46 -9.35 5.99
C MET A 260 28.45 -10.48 6.23
N GLN A 261 28.48 -11.09 7.41
CA GLN A 261 27.56 -12.16 7.78
C GLN A 261 26.12 -11.67 7.82
N SER A 262 25.85 -10.54 8.49
CA SER A 262 24.51 -9.92 8.57
C SER A 262 23.92 -9.62 7.19
N ARG A 263 24.78 -9.18 6.26
CA ARG A 263 24.40 -8.85 4.89
C ARG A 263 24.12 -10.09 4.04
N ALA A 264 24.92 -11.14 4.18
CA ALA A 264 24.70 -12.41 3.50
C ALA A 264 23.38 -13.05 3.96
N GLU A 265 23.11 -13.02 5.26
CA GLU A 265 21.84 -13.47 5.83
C GLU A 265 20.66 -12.60 5.33
N ALA A 266 20.84 -11.28 5.26
CA ALA A 266 19.82 -10.38 4.69
C ALA A 266 19.46 -10.74 3.25
N LEU A 267 20.44 -11.08 2.42
CA LEU A 267 20.19 -11.50 1.03
C LEU A 267 19.39 -12.79 0.97
N HIS A 268 19.77 -13.79 1.77
CA HIS A 268 19.04 -15.06 1.80
C HIS A 268 17.59 -14.89 2.25
N ASN A 269 17.36 -14.06 3.28
CA ASN A 269 16.02 -13.73 3.77
C ASN A 269 15.18 -12.99 2.71
N VAL A 270 15.81 -12.09 1.94
CA VAL A 270 15.16 -11.40 0.83
C VAL A 270 14.80 -12.38 -0.30
N GLU A 271 15.69 -13.29 -0.68
CA GLU A 271 15.44 -14.30 -1.72
C GLU A 271 14.29 -15.23 -1.34
N SER A 272 14.28 -15.74 -0.12
CA SER A 272 13.17 -16.54 0.42
C SER A 272 11.85 -15.77 0.38
N THR A 273 11.87 -14.50 0.78
CA THR A 273 10.68 -13.64 0.74
C THR A 273 10.20 -13.41 -0.69
N ILE A 274 11.09 -13.16 -1.65
CA ILE A 274 10.73 -12.99 -3.07
C ILE A 274 10.07 -14.26 -3.61
N HIS A 275 10.56 -15.45 -3.25
CA HIS A 275 9.97 -16.71 -3.68
C HIS A 275 8.54 -16.90 -3.13
N GLU A 276 8.34 -16.68 -1.82
CA GLU A 276 7.02 -16.74 -1.20
C GLU A 276 6.03 -15.74 -1.81
N LEU A 277 6.48 -14.51 -2.07
CA LEU A 277 5.67 -13.51 -2.77
C LEU A 277 5.36 -13.91 -4.20
N GLY A 278 6.26 -14.65 -4.87
CA GLY A 278 6.01 -15.22 -6.19
C GLY A 278 4.81 -16.17 -6.17
N ASN A 279 4.68 -16.98 -5.12
CA ASN A 279 3.53 -17.88 -4.94
C ASN A 279 2.24 -17.09 -4.69
N ILE A 280 2.27 -16.09 -3.80
CA ILE A 280 1.13 -15.20 -3.53
C ILE A 280 0.72 -14.43 -4.79
N PHE A 281 1.69 -13.91 -5.54
CA PHE A 281 1.46 -13.18 -6.78
C PHE A 281 0.82 -14.06 -7.85
N THR A 282 1.29 -15.31 -7.99
CA THR A 282 0.70 -16.27 -8.91
C THR A 282 -0.73 -16.62 -8.51
N GLN A 283 -0.97 -16.83 -7.20
CA GLN A 283 -2.31 -17.07 -6.68
C GLN A 283 -3.26 -15.89 -6.92
N LEU A 284 -2.81 -14.66 -6.69
CA LEU A 284 -3.61 -13.47 -6.99
C LEU A 284 -3.84 -13.31 -8.48
N ALA A 285 -2.83 -13.61 -9.31
CA ALA A 285 -2.94 -13.51 -10.77
C ALA A 285 -3.95 -14.52 -11.32
N THR A 286 -3.93 -15.78 -10.84
CA THR A 286 -4.92 -16.79 -11.25
C THR A 286 -6.32 -16.43 -10.76
N MET A 287 -6.44 -15.90 -9.54
CA MET A 287 -7.69 -15.46 -8.96
C MET A 287 -8.30 -14.28 -9.73
N VAL A 288 -7.48 -13.31 -10.16
CA VAL A 288 -7.91 -12.17 -10.98
C VAL A 288 -8.17 -12.59 -12.44
N SER A 289 -7.39 -13.52 -13.01
CA SER A 289 -7.59 -13.98 -14.39
C SER A 289 -8.84 -14.86 -14.56
N GLN A 290 -9.16 -15.70 -13.58
CA GLN A 290 -10.36 -16.56 -13.63
C GLN A 290 -11.66 -15.77 -13.57
N GLN A 291 -11.67 -14.61 -12.92
CA GLN A 291 -12.87 -13.80 -12.77
C GLN A 291 -13.19 -12.95 -14.00
N GLY A 292 -12.37 -13.05 -15.06
CA GLY A 292 -12.47 -12.17 -16.20
C GLY A 292 -12.08 -10.74 -15.82
N GLU A 293 -11.61 -9.99 -16.79
CA GLU A 293 -11.33 -8.58 -16.63
C GLU A 293 -12.66 -7.83 -16.38
N LEU A 294 -13.16 -7.83 -15.15
CA LEU A 294 -14.09 -6.83 -14.63
C LEU A 294 -13.30 -5.53 -14.45
N ALA A 295 -12.72 -5.04 -15.55
CA ALA A 295 -12.15 -3.71 -15.64
C ALA A 295 -13.31 -2.73 -15.55
N ILE A 296 -13.73 -2.43 -14.32
CA ILE A 296 -14.46 -1.22 -13.94
C ILE A 296 -15.54 -0.89 -14.99
N ARG A 297 -16.46 -1.83 -15.25
CA ARG A 297 -17.67 -1.53 -16.03
C ARG A 297 -18.66 -0.78 -15.14
N ILE A 298 -18.27 0.43 -14.74
CA ILE A 298 -19.18 1.39 -14.14
C ILE A 298 -20.34 1.63 -15.12
N ASP A 299 -20.08 1.54 -16.44
CA ASP A 299 -21.08 1.68 -17.50
C ASP A 299 -22.20 0.64 -17.41
N GLU A 300 -21.88 -0.63 -17.18
CA GLU A 300 -22.87 -1.72 -17.12
C GLU A 300 -23.73 -1.61 -15.84
N ASN A 301 -23.12 -1.26 -14.71
CA ASN A 301 -23.87 -0.95 -13.48
C ASN A 301 -24.70 0.34 -13.61
N MET A 302 -24.27 1.32 -14.42
CA MET A 302 -25.04 2.54 -14.70
C MET A 302 -26.29 2.22 -15.54
N ASP A 303 -26.16 1.37 -16.55
CA ASP A 303 -27.29 0.94 -17.39
C ASP A 303 -28.32 0.15 -16.58
N ASP A 304 -27.90 -0.75 -15.69
CA ASP A 304 -28.80 -1.48 -14.78
C ASP A 304 -29.51 -0.53 -13.80
N THR A 305 -28.77 0.45 -13.26
CA THR A 305 -29.36 1.46 -12.37
C THR A 305 -30.38 2.32 -13.11
N LEU A 306 -30.08 2.69 -14.36
CA LEU A 306 -30.97 3.44 -15.23
C LEU A 306 -32.25 2.64 -15.50
N ALA A 307 -32.13 1.37 -15.90
CA ALA A 307 -33.27 0.49 -16.13
C ALA A 307 -34.15 0.33 -14.88
N ASN A 308 -33.53 0.21 -13.70
CA ASN A 308 -34.25 0.15 -12.42
C ASN A 308 -34.97 1.47 -12.08
N VAL A 309 -34.35 2.62 -12.34
CA VAL A 309 -34.96 3.95 -12.14
C VAL A 309 -36.12 4.18 -13.12
N GLU A 310 -35.94 3.83 -14.39
CA GLU A 310 -36.99 3.89 -15.40
C GLU A 310 -38.15 2.96 -15.07
N GLY A 311 -37.86 1.74 -14.60
CA GLY A 311 -38.86 0.80 -14.10
C GLY A 311 -39.65 1.38 -12.92
N ALA A 312 -38.97 1.98 -11.94
CA ALA A 312 -39.60 2.64 -10.79
C ALA A 312 -40.45 3.85 -11.21
N GLN A 313 -39.95 4.68 -12.14
CA GLN A 313 -40.70 5.79 -12.72
C GLN A 313 -41.96 5.27 -13.44
N GLY A 314 -41.83 4.20 -14.24
CA GLY A 314 -42.95 3.56 -14.92
C GLY A 314 -44.02 3.06 -13.95
N GLN A 315 -43.62 2.43 -12.84
CA GLN A 315 -44.55 2.01 -11.80
C GLN A 315 -45.24 3.20 -11.11
N LEU A 316 -44.52 4.28 -10.82
CA LEU A 316 -45.08 5.52 -10.26
C LEU A 316 -46.09 6.19 -11.19
N VAL A 317 -45.78 6.26 -12.49
CA VAL A 317 -46.70 6.78 -13.50
C VAL A 317 -47.95 5.90 -13.57
N ARG A 318 -47.76 4.57 -13.60
CA ARG A 318 -48.87 3.61 -13.63
C ARG A 318 -49.76 3.73 -12.38
N THR A 319 -49.20 3.85 -11.18
CA THR A 319 -50.00 4.05 -9.95
C THR A 319 -50.73 5.38 -9.94
N LYS A 320 -50.11 6.46 -10.44
CA LYS A 320 -50.80 7.75 -10.62
C LYS A 320 -51.95 7.64 -11.63
N GLN A 321 -51.71 7.00 -12.77
CA GLN A 321 -52.73 6.77 -13.80
C GLN A 321 -53.90 5.96 -13.23
N THR A 322 -53.63 4.83 -12.58
CA THR A 322 -54.65 4.00 -11.93
C THR A 322 -55.43 4.77 -10.86
N SER A 323 -54.75 5.60 -10.05
CA SER A 323 -55.42 6.44 -9.06
C SER A 323 -56.34 7.47 -9.72
N ILE A 324 -55.92 8.09 -10.83
CA ILE A 324 -56.76 9.02 -11.59
C ILE A 324 -57.99 8.30 -12.15
N TYR A 325 -57.83 7.13 -12.78
CA TYR A 325 -58.94 6.32 -13.28
C TYR A 325 -59.92 5.92 -12.18
N GLN A 326 -59.43 5.51 -11.00
CA GLN A 326 -60.32 5.17 -9.88
C GLN A 326 -61.07 6.39 -9.35
N ASN A 327 -60.42 7.56 -9.23
CA ASN A 327 -61.11 8.79 -8.84
C ASN A 327 -62.15 9.23 -9.88
N LEU A 328 -61.83 9.13 -11.17
CA LEU A 328 -62.78 9.41 -12.26
C LEU A 328 -63.99 8.48 -12.19
N LYS A 329 -63.76 7.18 -11.99
CA LYS A 329 -64.81 6.17 -11.84
C LYS A 329 -65.69 6.44 -10.62
N LEU A 330 -65.10 6.87 -9.49
CA LEU A 330 -65.85 7.27 -8.30
C LEU A 330 -66.74 8.49 -8.57
N VAL A 331 -66.23 9.48 -9.29
CA VAL A 331 -66.98 10.68 -9.68
C VAL A 331 -68.12 10.35 -10.65
N CYS A 332 -67.89 9.46 -11.62
CA CYS A 332 -68.93 8.93 -12.51
C CYS A 332 -70.06 8.25 -11.71
N LEU A 333 -69.70 7.36 -10.78
CA LEU A 333 -70.65 6.66 -9.91
C LEU A 333 -71.45 7.63 -9.02
N HIS A 334 -70.81 8.68 -8.49
CA HIS A 334 -71.48 9.67 -7.65
C HIS A 334 -72.46 10.58 -8.44
N LYS A 335 -72.19 10.83 -9.73
CA LYS A 335 -73.06 11.63 -10.60
C LYS A 335 -74.20 10.83 -11.26
N GLY A 336 -74.32 9.54 -10.97
CA GLY A 336 -75.44 8.72 -11.44
C GLY A 336 -75.51 8.53 -12.96
N ASN A 337 -74.41 8.72 -13.69
CA ASN A 337 -74.38 8.57 -15.14
C ASN A 337 -73.78 7.20 -15.51
N LEU A 338 -74.56 6.37 -16.19
CA LEU A 338 -74.20 5.00 -16.59
C LEU A 338 -73.26 4.91 -17.81
N GLU A 339 -72.85 6.03 -18.39
CA GLU A 339 -71.94 6.05 -19.53
C GLU A 339 -70.60 6.67 -19.13
N CYS A 340 -69.67 5.83 -18.66
CA CYS A 340 -68.25 6.16 -18.66
C CYS A 340 -67.54 5.15 -19.56
N GLU A 341 -67.59 5.42 -20.86
CA GLU A 341 -66.76 4.78 -21.89
C GLU A 341 -65.29 5.18 -21.65
N PRO A 342 -64.35 4.23 -21.66
CA PRO A 342 -62.93 4.52 -21.53
C PRO A 342 -62.40 5.10 -22.84
N ILE A 343 -61.84 6.31 -22.77
CA ILE A 343 -61.01 6.83 -23.86
C ILE A 343 -59.68 6.06 -23.80
N GLU A 344 -59.37 5.32 -24.86
CA GLU A 344 -58.12 4.55 -25.08
C GLU A 344 -56.85 5.39 -24.91
#